data_AF-A0A963LSU7-F1
#
_entry.id   AF-A0A963LSU7-F1
#
_cell.length_a   1.000
_cell.length_b   1.000
_cell.length_c   1.000
_cell.angle_alpha   90.00
_cell.angle_beta   90.00
_cell.angle_gamma   90.00
#
_symmetry.space_group_name_H-M   'P 1'
#
loop_
_entity.id
_entity.type
_entity.pdbx_description
1 polymer ?
#
loop_
_entity_poly.entity_id
_entity_poly.type
_entity_poly.pdbx_seq_one_letter_code
_entity_poly.pdbx_strand_id
1 'polypeptide(L)' 'MASLNFIGGEKGGVGKSVLSRLLAQYFIDRGRPFTGFDTDRSHTSFTRFYADYASPVIVDR' A
#
# COMPACT_ATOMS: atom_id res chain seq x y z
N MET A 1 3.27 -10.85 16.34
CA MET A 1 3.84 -9.49 16.40
C MET A 1 3.32 -8.71 15.20
N ALA A 2 2.89 -7.46 15.41
CA ALA A 2 2.55 -6.56 14.31
C ALA A 2 3.85 -6.00 13.68
N SER A 3 3.86 -5.84 12.36
CA SER A 3 4.95 -5.20 11.63
C SER A 3 4.43 -4.08 10.74
N LEU A 4 5.20 -3.01 10.63
CA LEU A 4 4.95 -1.89 9.72
C LEU A 4 5.96 -1.96 8.59
N ASN A 5 5.50 -2.06 7.35
CA ASN A 5 6.35 -2.21 6.17
C ASN A 5 6.33 -0.93 5.35
N PHE A 6 7.47 -0.27 5.23
CA PHE A 6 7.63 0.92 4.39
C PHE A 6 8.03 0.51 2.96
N ILE A 7 7.27 0.96 1.97
CA ILE A 7 7.53 0.69 0.55
C ILE A 7 7.91 2.00 -0.12
N GLY A 8 9.20 2.32 -0.06
CA GLY A 8 9.78 3.56 -0.58
C GLY A 8 10.65 3.35 -1.82
N GLY A 9 11.14 4.46 -2.38
CA GLY A 9 12.11 4.44 -3.47
C GLY A 9 12.23 5.80 -4.15
N GLU A 10 13.47 6.21 -4.43
CA GLU A 10 13.84 7.57 -4.81
C GLU A 10 13.33 8.01 -6.19
N LYS A 11 13.10 7.05 -7.10
CA LYS A 11 12.66 7.32 -8.48
C LYS A 11 11.23 6.87 -8.73
N GLY A 12 10.53 7.61 -9.60
CA GLY A 12 9.28 7.16 -10.20
C GLY A 12 9.50 5.93 -11.08
N GLY A 13 8.46 5.10 -11.25
CA GLY A 13 8.51 3.96 -12.16
C GLY A 13 9.28 2.71 -11.69
N VAL A 14 9.88 2.72 -10.50
CA VAL A 14 10.64 1.56 -9.96
C VAL A 14 9.79 0.40 -9.43
N GLY A 15 8.46 0.45 -9.59
CA GLY A 15 7.57 -0.64 -9.20
C GLY A 15 7.01 -0.62 -7.77
N LYS A 16 7.17 0.49 -7.01
CA LYS A 16 6.65 0.62 -5.62
C LYS A 16 5.17 0.25 -5.48
N SER A 17 4.33 0.78 -6.36
CA SER A 17 2.89 0.54 -6.36
C SER A 17 2.54 -0.89 -6.80
N VAL A 18 3.40 -1.55 -7.58
CA VAL A 18 3.23 -2.96 -7.94
C VAL A 18 3.54 -3.85 -6.73
N LEU A 19 4.69 -3.61 -6.08
CA LEU A 19 5.10 -4.35 -4.88
C LEU A 19 4.07 -4.23 -3.75
N SER A 20 3.55 -3.02 -3.51
CA SER A 20 2.53 -2.78 -2.49
C SER A 20 1.29 -3.63 -2.72
N ARG A 21 0.80 -3.67 -3.97
CA ARG A 21 -0.38 -4.47 -4.33
C ARG A 21 -0.13 -5.97 -4.23
N LEU A 22 1.06 -6.45 -4.62
CA LEU A 22 1.42 -7.86 -4.47
C LEU A 22 1.46 -8.29 -3.00
N LEU A 23 1.99 -7.45 -2.11
CA LEU A 23 1.98 -7.72 -0.67
C LEU A 23 0.56 -7.73 -0.10
N ALA A 24 -0.30 -6.81 -0.53
CA ALA A 24 -1.72 -6.81 -0.15
C ALA A 24 -2.40 -8.11 -0.59
N GLN A 25 -2.25 -8.49 -1.86
CA GLN A 25 -2.83 -9.73 -2.38
C GLN A 25 -2.33 -10.96 -1.62
N TYR A 26 -1.03 -11.02 -1.33
CA TYR A 26 -0.45 -12.10 -0.54
C TYR A 26 -1.10 -12.23 0.85
N PHE A 27 -1.41 -11.12 1.52
CA PHE A 27 -2.09 -11.17 2.82
C PHE A 27 -3.55 -11.60 2.69
N ILE A 28 -4.27 -11.12 1.67
CA ILE A 28 -5.65 -11.53 1.37
C ILE A 28 -5.71 -13.04 1.14
N ASP A 29 -4.86 -13.56 0.25
CA ASP A 29 -4.83 -14.97 -0.12
C ASP A 29 -4.50 -15.89 1.07
N ARG A 30 -3.86 -15.34 2.11
CA ARG A 30 -3.49 -16.07 3.34
C ARG A 30 -4.43 -15.79 4.51
N GLY A 31 -5.51 -15.04 4.31
CA GLY A 31 -6.45 -14.66 5.37
C GLY A 31 -5.77 -13.88 6.50
N ARG A 32 -4.68 -13.16 6.20
CA ARG A 32 -3.92 -12.40 7.19
C ARG A 32 -4.44 -10.97 7.24
N PRO A 33 -4.87 -10.47 8.41
CA PRO A 33 -5.33 -9.11 8.53
C PRO A 33 -4.17 -8.13 8.30
N PHE A 34 -4.45 -7.07 7.53
CA PHE A 34 -3.55 -5.94 7.32
C PHE A 34 -4.37 -4.69 7.03
N THR A 35 -3.71 -3.54 7.11
CA THR A 35 -4.24 -2.26 6.63
C THR A 35 -3.16 -1.62 5.79
N GLY A 36 -3.50 -1.25 4.55
CA GLY A 36 -2.60 -0.50 3.70
C GLY A 36 -2.87 0.99 3.76
N PHE A 37 -1.81 1.77 3.64
CA PHE A 37 -1.86 3.23 3.63
C PHE A 37 -1.25 3.72 2.33
N ASP A 38 -2.01 4.50 1.57
CA ASP A 38 -1.53 5.14 0.34
C ASP A 38 -1.16 6.59 0.64
N THR A 39 0.13 6.91 0.51
CA THR A 39 0.66 8.27 0.69
C THR A 39 1.06 8.91 -0.65
N ASP A 40 0.84 8.23 -1.78
CA ASP A 40 1.16 8.76 -3.11
C ASP A 40 0.06 9.74 -3.57
N ARG A 41 0.39 11.02 -3.70
CA ARG A 41 -0.53 12.06 -4.18
C ARG A 41 -0.76 12.03 -5.69
N SER A 42 0.16 11.43 -6.44
CA SER A 42 0.17 11.51 -7.89
C SER A 42 -0.61 10.35 -8.50
N HIS A 43 -0.50 9.16 -7.93
CA HIS A 43 -1.13 7.94 -8.44
C HIS A 43 -1.55 7.01 -7.31
N THR A 44 -2.68 7.32 -6.64
CA THR A 44 -3.28 6.54 -5.54
C THR A 44 -3.73 5.14 -5.97
N SER A 45 -2.77 4.31 -6.34
CA SER A 45 -3.00 3.00 -6.95
C SER A 45 -3.48 2.02 -5.91
N PHE A 46 -3.03 2.15 -4.67
CA PHE A 46 -3.35 1.19 -3.63
C PHE A 46 -4.81 1.30 -3.22
N THR A 47 -5.26 2.51 -2.89
CA THR A 47 -6.68 2.77 -2.57
C THR A 47 -7.61 2.46 -3.74
N ARG A 48 -7.16 2.65 -4.99
CA ARG A 48 -7.97 2.36 -6.18
C ARG A 48 -8.29 0.87 -6.35
N PHE A 49 -7.35 -0.02 -6.04
CA PHE A 49 -7.50 -1.47 -6.29
C PHE A 49 -7.89 -2.27 -5.04
N TYR A 50 -7.62 -1.74 -3.83
CA TYR A 50 -7.83 -2.42 -2.57
C TYR A 50 -8.58 -1.55 -1.56
N ALA A 51 -9.64 -0.86 -2.01
CA ALA A 51 -10.39 0.10 -1.20
C ALA A 51 -10.84 -0.47 0.15
N ASP A 52 -11.30 -1.74 0.18
CA ASP A 52 -11.75 -2.42 1.41
C ASP A 52 -10.61 -2.72 2.40
N TYR A 53 -9.35 -2.61 1.96
CA TYR A 53 -8.15 -2.88 2.76
C TYR A 53 -7.24 -1.65 2.92
N ALA A 54 -7.65 -0.51 2.36
CA ALA A 54 -6.85 0.70 2.31
C ALA A 54 -7.50 1.82 3.12
N SER A 55 -6.71 2.48 3.97
CA SER A 55 -7.12 3.73 4.60
C SER A 55 -6.42 4.90 3.90
N PRO A 56 -7.15 5.92 3.43
CA PRO A 56 -6.52 7.13 2.95
C PRO A 56 -5.81 7.83 4.12
N VAL A 57 -4.56 8.23 3.92
CA VAL A 57 -3.78 8.99 4.92
C VAL A 57 -3.14 10.19 4.25
N ILE A 58 -3.42 11.37 4.81
CA ILE A 58 -2.77 12.63 4.43
C ILE A 58 -1.65 12.86 5.43
N VAL A 59 -0.39 12.77 4.98
CA VAL A 59 0.78 12.86 5.87
C VAL A 59 1.19 14.30 6.19
N ASP A 60 0.82 15.28 5.35
CA ASP A 60 1.15 16.69 5.60
C ASP A 60 0.00 17.40 6.31
N ARG A 61 0.14 17.53 7.63
CA ARG A 61 -0.39 18.65 8.43
C ARG A 61 0.73 19.19 9.30
#